data_AF-A0A4Q3ZLU8-F1
#
_entry.id   AF-A0A4Q3ZLU8-F1
#
_cell.length_a   1.000
_cell.length_b   1.000
_cell.length_c   1.000
_cell.angle_alpha   90.00
_cell.angle_beta   90.00
_cell.angle_gamma   90.00
#
_symmetry.space_group_name_H-M   'P 1'
#
loop_
_entity.id
_entity.type
_entity.pdbx_description
1 polymer ?
#
loop_
_entity_poly.entity_id
_entity_poly.type
_entity_poly.pdbx_seq_one_letter_code
_entity_poly.pdbx_strand_id
1 'polypeptide(L)'
;KKPLIIVGEGAVSHGAAWNKQIGRDTIALAARLATGANVDEGWNGFALLHNAAARVGGIDIGFVPHDGGVCSADQVKLAGEAKLDVLFLLGADEYDTTAMGKAFVVYVGTHGDKGAHRADVILPAATYTEKSGTYVNTEGRVQLAERAVFPPGDAKEDWSIFRALSAVLGQPLPFNSLAQLRKAMYAQFPHLAQLDQIAPGSVDDVKKLASAAIKTTAATYTSPVADFYLTNPIARSSATMGECAALQAGLRQAAE
;
A
#
# COMPACT_ATOMS: atom_id res chain seq x y z
N LYS A 1 12.90 14.14 -26.99
CA LYS A 1 13.59 14.19 -25.67
C LYS A 1 13.10 13.03 -24.80
N LYS A 2 13.87 12.63 -23.78
CA LYS A 2 13.50 11.59 -22.80
C LYS A 2 13.26 12.17 -21.39
N PRO A 3 12.18 12.95 -21.17
CA PRO A 3 11.92 13.52 -19.86
C PRO A 3 11.47 12.43 -18.87
N LEU A 4 11.87 12.56 -17.60
CA LEU A 4 11.38 11.72 -16.52
C LEU A 4 10.51 12.56 -15.58
N ILE A 5 9.26 12.15 -15.42
CA ILE A 5 8.24 12.80 -14.58
C ILE A 5 7.88 11.83 -13.47
N ILE A 6 8.40 12.08 -12.27
CA ILE A 6 8.14 11.27 -11.09
C ILE A 6 7.05 11.95 -10.27
N VAL A 7 5.95 11.23 -10.04
CA VAL A 7 4.89 11.63 -9.12
C VAL A 7 5.03 10.82 -7.85
N GLY A 8 5.17 11.48 -6.70
CA GLY A 8 5.16 10.78 -5.42
C GLY A 8 3.75 10.36 -5.01
N GLU A 9 3.61 9.20 -4.37
CA GLU A 9 2.34 8.67 -3.85
C GLU A 9 1.56 9.72 -3.03
N GLY A 10 2.24 10.50 -2.19
CA GLY A 10 1.62 11.56 -1.39
C GLY A 10 0.83 12.59 -2.20
N ALA A 11 1.28 12.91 -3.42
CA ALA A 11 0.58 13.84 -4.30
C ALA A 11 -0.73 13.25 -4.86
N VAL A 12 -0.86 11.91 -4.87
CA VAL A 12 -1.99 11.18 -5.44
C VAL A 12 -2.98 10.72 -4.38
N SER A 13 -2.48 10.14 -3.28
CA SER A 13 -3.32 9.60 -2.21
C SER A 13 -3.54 10.54 -1.04
N HIS A 14 -2.70 11.58 -0.87
CA HIS A 14 -2.71 12.46 0.32
C HIS A 14 -2.74 13.96 -0.02
N GLY A 15 -3.14 14.35 -1.24
CA GLY A 15 -3.41 15.76 -1.55
C GLY A 15 -4.37 16.39 -0.53
N ALA A 16 -4.22 17.68 -0.22
CA ALA A 16 -4.91 18.36 0.89
C ALA A 16 -6.32 17.79 1.16
N ALA A 17 -6.50 17.20 2.35
CA ALA A 17 -7.72 16.53 2.82
C ALA A 17 -8.15 15.24 2.08
N TRP A 18 -7.21 14.40 1.62
CA TRP A 18 -7.51 13.13 0.94
C TRP A 18 -8.41 13.32 -0.31
N ASN A 19 -8.21 14.43 -1.01
CA ASN A 19 -9.05 14.79 -2.14
C ASN A 19 -8.66 14.00 -3.39
N LYS A 20 -9.47 12.98 -3.70
CA LYS A 20 -9.33 12.11 -4.88
C LYS A 20 -9.26 12.87 -6.21
N GLN A 21 -9.91 14.03 -6.30
CA GLN A 21 -9.90 14.82 -7.54
C GLN A 21 -8.51 15.41 -7.79
N ILE A 22 -7.84 15.91 -6.75
CA ILE A 22 -6.47 16.44 -6.84
C ILE A 22 -5.55 15.33 -7.35
N GLY A 23 -5.57 14.15 -6.73
CA GLY A 23 -4.69 13.05 -7.14
C GLY A 23 -4.90 12.60 -8.59
N ARG A 24 -6.16 12.51 -9.05
CA ARG A 24 -6.49 12.19 -10.46
C ARG A 24 -5.95 13.25 -11.42
N ASP A 25 -6.12 14.52 -11.07
CA ASP A 25 -5.67 15.64 -11.88
C ASP A 25 -4.13 15.73 -11.92
N THR A 26 -3.45 15.43 -10.81
CA THR A 26 -1.99 15.33 -10.74
C THR A 26 -1.46 14.23 -11.65
N ILE A 27 -2.06 13.04 -11.63
CA ILE A 27 -1.71 11.94 -12.55
C ILE A 27 -1.91 12.37 -14.01
N ALA A 28 -3.07 12.95 -14.33
CA ALA A 28 -3.38 13.40 -15.69
C ALA A 28 -2.39 14.45 -16.19
N LEU A 29 -2.05 15.43 -15.35
CA LEU A 29 -1.07 16.47 -15.68
C LEU A 29 0.32 15.89 -15.93
N ALA A 30 0.79 15.03 -15.02
CA ALA A 30 2.10 14.38 -15.16
C ALA A 30 2.17 13.48 -16.40
N ALA A 31 1.08 12.75 -16.70
CA ALA A 31 0.98 11.94 -17.92
C ALA A 31 1.03 12.80 -19.19
N ARG A 32 0.38 13.97 -19.22
CA ARG A 32 0.48 14.92 -20.35
C ARG A 32 1.91 15.42 -20.57
N LEU A 33 2.63 15.73 -19.49
CA LEU A 33 4.03 16.13 -19.58
C LEU A 33 4.92 14.99 -20.10
N ALA A 34 4.63 13.75 -19.69
CA ALA A 34 5.36 12.56 -20.10
C ALA A 34 5.05 12.07 -21.52
N THR A 35 3.96 12.52 -22.13
CA THR A 35 3.49 12.09 -23.48
C THR A 35 3.34 13.23 -24.48
N GLY A 36 3.87 14.41 -24.17
CA GLY A 36 3.77 15.60 -25.02
C GLY A 36 4.54 15.50 -26.34
N ALA A 37 4.30 16.45 -27.25
CA ALA A 37 4.81 16.43 -28.64
C ALA A 37 6.35 16.39 -28.79
N ASN A 38 7.11 16.71 -27.74
CA ASN A 38 8.58 16.74 -27.75
C ASN A 38 9.22 15.48 -27.15
N VAL A 39 8.44 14.45 -26.83
CA VAL A 39 8.90 13.19 -26.25
C VAL A 39 9.28 12.21 -27.37
N ASP A 40 10.40 11.51 -27.21
CA ASP A 40 10.85 10.51 -28.18
C ASP A 40 9.85 9.35 -28.29
N GLU A 41 9.69 8.80 -29.49
CA GLU A 41 8.80 7.66 -29.72
C GLU A 41 9.20 6.46 -28.84
N GLY A 42 8.20 5.83 -28.21
CA GLY A 42 8.40 4.67 -27.32
C GLY A 42 8.98 5.00 -25.93
N TRP A 43 9.34 6.26 -25.64
CA TRP A 43 9.81 6.63 -24.31
C TRP A 43 8.65 6.75 -23.31
N ASN A 44 8.64 5.89 -22.29
CA ASN A 44 7.76 6.04 -21.14
C ASN A 44 8.49 6.74 -19.99
N GLY A 45 8.29 8.05 -19.88
CA GLY A 45 8.87 8.89 -18.84
C GLY A 45 8.00 9.09 -17.60
N PHE A 46 6.82 8.46 -17.53
CA PHE A 46 5.90 8.62 -16.41
C PHE A 46 6.19 7.58 -15.33
N ALA A 47 6.49 8.02 -14.12
CA ALA A 47 6.74 7.15 -12.98
C ALA A 47 5.91 7.57 -11.76
N LEU A 48 5.25 6.61 -11.12
CA LEU A 48 4.61 6.79 -9.83
C LEU A 48 5.50 6.16 -8.75
N LEU A 49 6.01 6.97 -7.83
CA LEU A 49 6.88 6.54 -6.75
C LEU A 49 6.04 6.18 -5.53
N HIS A 50 5.94 4.88 -5.24
CA HIS A 50 5.19 4.35 -4.10
C HIS A 50 6.02 4.37 -2.81
N ASN A 51 5.34 4.55 -1.67
CA ASN A 51 5.96 4.63 -0.34
C ASN A 51 5.71 3.40 0.55
N ALA A 52 5.05 2.36 0.03
CA ALA A 52 4.73 1.15 0.78
C ALA A 52 4.93 -0.10 -0.07
N ALA A 53 5.66 -1.10 0.45
CA ALA A 53 6.06 -2.30 -0.28
C ALA A 53 4.90 -3.22 -0.70
N ALA A 54 3.72 -3.09 -0.06
CA ALA A 54 2.53 -3.86 -0.41
C ALA A 54 1.70 -3.22 -1.54
N ARG A 55 2.00 -1.97 -1.95
CA ARG A 55 1.13 -1.19 -2.83
C ARG A 55 1.07 -1.75 -4.25
N VAL A 56 2.23 -1.91 -4.88
CA VAL A 56 2.31 -2.33 -6.29
C VAL A 56 1.77 -3.74 -6.45
N GLY A 57 2.24 -4.68 -5.64
CA GLY A 57 1.74 -6.07 -5.66
C GLY A 57 0.23 -6.15 -5.38
N GLY A 58 -0.30 -5.28 -4.51
CA GLY A 58 -1.74 -5.17 -4.29
C GLY A 58 -2.48 -4.68 -5.54
N ILE A 59 -2.00 -3.63 -6.19
CA ILE A 59 -2.61 -3.11 -7.42
C ILE A 59 -2.54 -4.16 -8.56
N ASP A 60 -1.42 -4.87 -8.67
CA ASP A 60 -1.18 -5.92 -9.68
C ASP A 60 -2.20 -7.06 -9.60
N ILE A 61 -2.64 -7.44 -8.39
CA ILE A 61 -3.66 -8.46 -8.19
C ILE A 61 -5.09 -7.89 -8.20
N GLY A 62 -5.24 -6.61 -8.53
CA GLY A 62 -6.52 -5.93 -8.49
C GLY A 62 -7.06 -5.74 -7.07
N PHE A 63 -6.22 -5.57 -6.05
CA PHE A 63 -6.63 -5.25 -4.67
C PHE A 63 -7.04 -3.77 -4.55
N VAL A 64 -8.06 -3.40 -5.30
CA VAL A 64 -8.72 -2.10 -5.34
C VAL A 64 -10.22 -2.31 -5.10
N PRO A 65 -11.00 -1.26 -4.74
CA PRO A 65 -12.43 -1.42 -4.55
C PRO A 65 -13.14 -1.87 -5.85
N HIS A 66 -13.98 -2.90 -5.74
CA HIS A 66 -14.82 -3.45 -6.82
C HIS A 66 -16.29 -3.35 -6.47
N ASP A 67 -17.18 -3.53 -7.45
CA ASP A 67 -18.63 -3.72 -7.25
C ASP A 67 -19.31 -2.65 -6.37
N GLY A 68 -18.93 -1.38 -6.57
CA GLY A 68 -19.45 -0.26 -5.78
C GLY A 68 -18.77 -0.07 -4.42
N GLY A 69 -17.74 -0.86 -4.11
CA GLY A 69 -16.86 -0.67 -2.97
C GLY A 69 -16.15 0.70 -3.01
N VAL A 70 -15.71 1.13 -1.82
CA VAL A 70 -15.09 2.44 -1.63
C VAL A 70 -13.63 2.31 -1.18
N CYS A 71 -12.84 3.37 -1.37
CA CYS A 71 -11.43 3.38 -0.94
C CYS A 71 -11.31 3.32 0.58
N SER A 72 -10.13 2.95 1.09
CA SER A 72 -9.91 2.76 2.53
C SER A 72 -10.22 4.00 3.38
N ALA A 73 -9.95 5.22 2.89
CA ALA A 73 -10.35 6.45 3.60
C ALA A 73 -11.86 6.57 3.78
N ASP A 74 -12.65 6.20 2.76
CA ASP A 74 -14.10 6.18 2.86
C ASP A 74 -14.59 5.02 3.73
N GLN A 75 -13.90 3.88 3.74
CA GLN A 75 -14.24 2.75 4.62
C GLN A 75 -14.15 3.17 6.10
N VAL A 76 -13.09 3.92 6.47
CA VAL A 76 -12.95 4.50 7.82
C VAL A 76 -14.11 5.46 8.11
N LYS A 77 -14.48 6.32 7.16
CA LYS A 77 -15.63 7.22 7.32
C LYS A 77 -16.95 6.46 7.51
N LEU A 78 -17.21 5.43 6.70
CA LEU A 78 -18.41 4.61 6.80
C LEU A 78 -18.46 3.86 8.14
N ALA A 79 -17.32 3.41 8.66
CA ALA A 79 -17.22 2.83 9.99
C ALA A 79 -17.63 3.83 11.08
N GLY A 80 -17.15 5.08 11.00
CA GLY A 80 -17.56 6.18 11.86
C GLY A 80 -19.06 6.51 11.80
N GLU A 81 -19.65 6.41 10.62
CA GLU A 81 -21.09 6.63 10.38
C GLU A 81 -21.98 5.41 10.71
N ALA A 82 -21.43 4.33 11.27
CA ALA A 82 -22.13 3.07 11.51
C ALA A 82 -22.78 2.47 10.25
N LYS A 83 -22.14 2.65 9.09
CA LYS A 83 -22.52 2.08 7.79
C LYS A 83 -21.57 0.95 7.35
N LEU A 84 -20.60 0.60 8.19
CA LEU A 84 -19.70 -0.52 8.01
C LEU A 84 -19.62 -1.29 9.34
N ASP A 85 -20.09 -2.54 9.34
CA ASP A 85 -20.18 -3.34 10.56
C ASP A 85 -18.82 -3.94 10.97
N VAL A 86 -18.00 -4.35 9.99
CA VAL A 86 -16.73 -5.04 10.20
C VAL A 86 -15.64 -4.41 9.35
N LEU A 87 -14.49 -4.14 9.96
CA LEU A 87 -13.31 -3.58 9.29
C LEU A 87 -12.08 -4.44 9.57
N PHE A 88 -11.46 -4.97 8.52
CA PHE A 88 -10.17 -5.67 8.62
C PHE A 88 -9.01 -4.71 8.38
N LEU A 89 -8.08 -4.65 9.32
CA LEU A 89 -6.83 -3.91 9.21
C LEU A 89 -5.67 -4.89 8.98
N LEU A 90 -5.23 -4.99 7.72
CA LEU A 90 -4.12 -5.84 7.30
C LEU A 90 -2.79 -5.11 7.52
N GLY A 91 -2.24 -5.17 8.74
CA GLY A 91 -1.03 -4.44 9.14
C GLY A 91 -1.16 -2.93 8.90
N ALA A 92 -2.39 -2.41 9.00
CA ALA A 92 -2.73 -1.04 8.62
C ALA A 92 -2.79 -0.15 9.86
N ASP A 93 -1.74 0.66 10.04
CA ASP A 93 -1.56 1.52 11.23
C ASP A 93 -1.52 3.03 10.90
N GLU A 94 -1.67 3.39 9.62
CA GLU A 94 -1.56 4.77 9.15
C GLU A 94 -2.92 5.51 9.09
N TYR A 95 -4.01 4.84 9.46
CA TYR A 95 -5.36 5.42 9.46
C TYR A 95 -5.69 6.11 10.79
N ASP A 96 -6.58 7.10 10.74
CA ASP A 96 -7.18 7.66 11.94
C ASP A 96 -8.14 6.64 12.56
N THR A 97 -7.65 5.95 13.59
CA THR A 97 -8.41 4.92 14.29
C THR A 97 -9.55 5.48 15.14
N THR A 98 -9.52 6.77 15.47
CA THR A 98 -10.61 7.43 16.21
C THR A 98 -11.84 7.65 15.34
N ALA A 99 -11.65 7.75 14.02
CA ALA A 99 -12.73 7.88 13.04
C ALA A 99 -13.46 6.57 12.73
N MET A 100 -13.01 5.42 13.25
CA MET A 100 -13.60 4.10 12.97
C MET A 100 -14.89 3.80 13.75
N GLY A 101 -15.35 4.72 14.61
CA GLY A 101 -16.64 4.60 15.30
C GLY A 101 -16.80 3.28 16.07
N LYS A 102 -17.95 2.63 15.91
CA LYS A 102 -18.32 1.36 16.58
C LYS A 102 -18.15 0.12 15.71
N ALA A 103 -17.52 0.22 14.54
CA ALA A 103 -17.27 -0.95 13.71
C ALA A 103 -16.45 -1.99 14.48
N PHE A 104 -16.72 -3.26 14.23
CA PHE A 104 -15.95 -4.38 14.75
C PHE A 104 -14.64 -4.50 13.97
N VAL A 105 -13.52 -4.17 14.62
CA VAL A 105 -12.21 -4.07 13.99
C VAL A 105 -11.40 -5.33 14.24
N VAL A 106 -11.00 -6.00 13.16
CA VAL A 106 -10.06 -7.14 13.20
C VAL A 106 -8.71 -6.66 12.69
N TYR A 107 -7.70 -6.64 13.57
CA TYR A 107 -6.33 -6.31 13.19
C TYR A 107 -5.53 -7.58 12.94
N VAL A 108 -4.98 -7.71 11.73
CA VAL A 108 -4.07 -8.80 11.34
C VAL A 108 -2.71 -8.19 11.10
N GLY A 109 -1.80 -8.32 12.05
CA GLY A 109 -0.53 -7.61 11.98
C GLY A 109 0.51 -8.11 12.96
N THR A 110 1.65 -7.43 12.96
CA THR A 110 2.90 -7.94 13.57
C THR A 110 3.28 -7.18 14.83
N HIS A 111 2.87 -5.92 14.95
CA HIS A 111 3.23 -5.03 16.04
C HIS A 111 1.97 -4.38 16.62
N GLY A 112 1.99 -4.11 17.92
CA GLY A 112 0.93 -3.40 18.61
C GLY A 112 1.10 -1.90 18.48
N ASP A 113 0.64 -1.32 17.37
CA ASP A 113 0.59 0.14 17.16
C ASP A 113 -0.88 0.61 17.07
N LYS A 114 -1.16 1.78 16.49
CA LYS A 114 -2.48 2.42 16.42
C LYS A 114 -3.61 1.46 16.03
N GLY A 115 -3.43 0.66 14.99
CA GLY A 115 -4.45 -0.25 14.47
C GLY A 115 -4.78 -1.37 15.45
N ALA A 116 -3.75 -1.95 16.07
CA ALA A 116 -3.91 -2.98 17.10
C ALA A 116 -4.59 -2.43 18.36
N HIS A 117 -4.25 -1.20 18.78
CA HIS A 117 -4.90 -0.56 19.93
C HIS A 117 -6.39 -0.29 19.73
N ARG A 118 -6.83 -0.09 18.48
CA ARG A 118 -8.26 0.05 18.16
C ARG A 118 -8.96 -1.29 17.97
N ALA A 119 -8.26 -2.38 17.78
CA ALA A 119 -8.87 -3.65 17.39
C ALA A 119 -9.76 -4.25 18.48
N ASP A 120 -10.89 -4.83 18.06
CA ASP A 120 -11.72 -5.70 18.88
C ASP A 120 -11.15 -7.13 18.93
N VAL A 121 -10.49 -7.56 17.85
CA VAL A 121 -9.75 -8.83 17.75
C VAL A 121 -8.41 -8.61 17.08
N ILE A 122 -7.36 -9.18 17.65
CA ILE A 122 -6.02 -9.19 17.08
C ILE A 122 -5.66 -10.61 16.64
N LEU A 123 -5.27 -10.76 15.38
CA LEU A 123 -4.73 -11.99 14.81
C LEU A 123 -3.22 -11.79 14.55
N PRO A 124 -2.32 -12.40 15.34
CA PRO A 124 -0.89 -12.16 15.23
C PRO A 124 -0.32 -12.76 13.93
N ALA A 125 0.23 -11.89 13.09
CA ALA A 125 0.84 -12.24 11.81
C ALA A 125 2.38 -12.24 11.88
N ALA A 126 3.02 -12.92 10.93
CA ALA A 126 4.46 -12.97 10.77
C ALA A 126 5.05 -11.69 10.15
N THR A 127 6.21 -11.24 10.63
CA THR A 127 6.97 -10.14 10.01
C THR A 127 7.57 -10.54 8.66
N TYR A 128 8.13 -9.58 7.92
CA TYR A 128 8.71 -9.85 6.60
C TYR A 128 9.91 -10.81 6.62
N THR A 129 10.62 -10.92 7.75
CA THR A 129 11.73 -11.87 7.95
C THR A 129 11.25 -13.25 8.39
N GLU A 130 9.98 -13.39 8.77
CA GLU A 130 9.38 -14.58 9.37
C GLU A 130 8.51 -15.38 8.40
N LYS A 131 8.38 -14.93 7.15
CA LYS A 131 7.53 -15.54 6.13
C LYS A 131 8.17 -15.49 4.76
N SER A 132 7.77 -16.42 3.90
CA SER A 132 8.13 -16.34 2.49
C SER A 132 7.04 -15.59 1.72
N GLY A 133 7.37 -14.39 1.25
CA GLY A 133 6.44 -13.47 0.59
C GLY A 133 6.89 -13.08 -0.81
N THR A 134 5.92 -12.82 -1.70
CA THR A 134 6.18 -12.18 -3.00
C THR A 134 5.93 -10.68 -2.84
N TYR A 135 6.95 -9.87 -3.15
CA TYR A 135 6.89 -8.41 -3.11
C TYR A 135 7.07 -7.86 -4.51
N VAL A 136 6.45 -6.73 -4.81
CA VAL A 136 6.64 -6.01 -6.07
C VAL A 136 7.06 -4.59 -5.74
N ASN A 137 8.22 -4.15 -6.23
CA ASN A 137 8.74 -2.82 -5.96
C ASN A 137 8.13 -1.77 -6.91
N THR A 138 8.52 -0.49 -6.74
CA THR A 138 7.92 0.65 -7.49
C THR A 138 8.12 0.61 -9.01
N GLU A 139 9.10 -0.14 -9.52
CA GLU A 139 9.36 -0.30 -10.95
C GLU A 139 8.66 -1.54 -11.52
N GLY A 140 7.86 -2.25 -10.72
CA GLY A 140 7.14 -3.46 -11.14
C GLY A 140 7.97 -4.74 -11.05
N ARG A 141 9.17 -4.71 -10.44
CA ARG A 141 10.01 -5.89 -10.29
C ARG A 141 9.48 -6.80 -9.19
N VAL A 142 9.26 -8.06 -9.54
CA VAL A 142 8.81 -9.10 -8.62
C VAL A 142 10.01 -9.68 -7.86
N GLN A 143 9.92 -9.72 -6.54
CA GLN A 143 10.95 -10.20 -5.63
C GLN A 143 10.37 -11.26 -4.70
N LEU A 144 11.21 -12.23 -4.33
CA LEU A 144 10.84 -13.27 -3.39
C LEU A 144 11.62 -13.06 -2.09
N ALA A 145 10.90 -12.90 -0.98
CA ALA A 145 11.47 -12.98 0.35
C ALA A 145 11.45 -14.44 0.84
N GLU A 146 12.53 -14.84 1.49
CA GLU A 146 12.63 -16.13 2.17
C GLU A 146 12.54 -15.93 3.68
N ARG A 147 11.99 -16.94 4.36
CA ARG A 147 11.88 -16.92 5.81
C ARG A 147 13.26 -17.11 6.43
N ALA A 148 13.71 -16.12 7.19
CA ALA A 148 14.97 -16.18 7.94
C ALA A 148 14.78 -16.80 9.34
N VAL A 149 13.68 -16.48 10.02
CA VAL A 149 13.36 -16.99 11.37
C VAL A 149 11.89 -17.40 11.47
N PHE A 150 11.49 -18.12 12.51
CA PHE A 150 10.08 -18.47 12.70
C PHE A 150 9.32 -17.32 13.39
N PRO A 151 8.01 -17.15 13.10
CA PRO A 151 7.19 -16.18 13.81
C PRO A 151 7.19 -16.44 15.32
N PRO A 152 7.20 -15.40 16.17
CA PRO A 152 7.24 -15.56 17.62
C PRO A 152 5.90 -16.06 18.17
N GLY A 153 5.97 -16.90 19.22
CA GLY A 153 4.80 -17.40 19.94
C GLY A 153 3.80 -18.10 19.00
N ASP A 154 2.56 -17.63 19.04
CA ASP A 154 1.48 -18.19 18.22
C ASP A 154 1.25 -17.49 16.89
N ALA A 155 2.09 -16.50 16.53
CA ALA A 155 1.99 -15.81 15.25
C ALA A 155 2.05 -16.80 14.07
N LYS A 156 1.33 -16.47 12.99
CA LYS A 156 1.22 -17.31 11.79
C LYS A 156 1.50 -16.48 10.54
N GLU A 157 1.87 -17.14 9.45
CA GLU A 157 1.94 -16.47 8.15
C GLU A 157 0.55 -15.96 7.74
N ASP A 158 0.46 -14.75 7.20
CA ASP A 158 -0.78 -14.00 6.98
C ASP A 158 -1.79 -14.81 6.16
N TRP A 159 -1.32 -15.46 5.09
CA TRP A 159 -2.17 -16.28 4.22
C TRP A 159 -2.80 -17.46 4.96
N SER A 160 -2.09 -18.03 5.94
CA SER A 160 -2.58 -19.17 6.71
C SER A 160 -3.67 -18.75 7.71
N ILE A 161 -3.60 -17.52 8.22
CA ILE A 161 -4.65 -16.89 9.04
C ILE A 161 -5.93 -16.78 8.21
N PHE A 162 -5.87 -16.20 7.01
CA PHE A 162 -7.04 -16.08 6.13
C PHE A 162 -7.55 -17.43 5.65
N ARG A 163 -6.65 -18.39 5.39
CA ARG A 163 -7.06 -19.75 5.05
C ARG A 163 -7.82 -20.42 6.21
N ALA A 164 -7.35 -20.30 7.44
CA ALA A 164 -8.05 -20.85 8.60
C ALA A 164 -9.40 -20.15 8.82
N LEU A 165 -9.40 -18.82 8.80
CA LEU A 165 -10.60 -18.00 8.94
C LEU A 165 -11.67 -18.38 7.89
N SER A 166 -11.26 -18.58 6.63
CA SER A 166 -12.17 -18.97 5.56
C SER A 166 -12.91 -20.27 5.85
N ALA A 167 -12.26 -21.25 6.49
CA ALA A 167 -12.90 -22.50 6.89
C ALA A 167 -13.87 -22.30 8.06
N VAL A 168 -13.52 -21.47 9.04
CA VAL A 168 -14.40 -21.12 10.17
C VAL A 168 -15.66 -20.42 9.68
N LEU A 169 -15.55 -19.59 8.64
CA LEU A 169 -16.68 -18.92 8.00
C LEU A 169 -17.48 -19.83 7.04
N GLY A 170 -17.13 -21.11 6.92
CA GLY A 170 -17.80 -22.05 6.02
C GLY A 170 -17.54 -21.83 4.52
N GLN A 171 -16.52 -21.04 4.18
CA GLN A 171 -16.12 -20.70 2.79
C GLN A 171 -14.63 -20.99 2.57
N PRO A 172 -14.19 -22.25 2.69
CA PRO A 172 -12.77 -22.59 2.69
C PRO A 172 -12.11 -22.22 1.35
N LEU A 173 -11.02 -21.46 1.42
CA LEU A 173 -10.20 -21.13 0.26
C LEU A 173 -9.57 -22.39 -0.36
N PRO A 174 -9.41 -22.45 -1.71
CA PRO A 174 -9.06 -23.68 -2.43
C PRO A 174 -7.56 -24.03 -2.40
N PHE A 175 -6.86 -23.72 -1.31
CA PHE A 175 -5.44 -24.04 -1.12
C PHE A 175 -5.15 -24.35 0.35
N ASN A 176 -4.23 -25.26 0.63
CA ASN A 176 -3.81 -25.66 1.98
C ASN A 176 -2.30 -25.50 2.21
N SER A 177 -1.57 -24.94 1.24
CA SER A 177 -0.13 -24.71 1.33
C SER A 177 0.26 -23.45 0.56
N LEU A 178 1.39 -22.86 0.92
CA LEU A 178 1.96 -21.71 0.21
C LEU A 178 2.24 -22.04 -1.27
N ALA A 179 2.65 -23.27 -1.59
CA ALA A 179 2.88 -23.71 -2.97
C ALA A 179 1.58 -23.71 -3.79
N GLN A 180 0.47 -24.19 -3.21
CA GLN A 180 -0.84 -24.15 -3.86
C GLN A 180 -1.37 -22.73 -4.01
N LEU A 181 -1.19 -21.88 -2.99
CA LEU A 181 -1.52 -20.46 -3.07
C LEU A 181 -0.74 -19.78 -4.20
N ARG A 182 0.58 -19.96 -4.26
CA ARG A 182 1.42 -19.41 -5.34
C ARG A 182 0.98 -19.92 -6.70
N LYS A 183 0.69 -21.21 -6.84
CA LYS A 183 0.19 -21.78 -8.09
C LYS A 183 -1.11 -21.10 -8.54
N ALA A 184 -2.07 -20.90 -7.61
CA ALA A 184 -3.32 -20.21 -7.91
C ALA A 184 -3.07 -18.73 -8.28
N MET A 185 -2.23 -18.04 -7.51
CA MET A 185 -1.84 -16.65 -7.75
C MET A 185 -1.18 -16.47 -9.12
N TYR A 186 -0.22 -17.34 -9.49
CA TYR A 186 0.46 -17.28 -10.79
C TYR A 186 -0.44 -17.68 -11.95
N ALA A 187 -1.40 -18.58 -11.74
CA ALA A 187 -2.38 -18.90 -12.77
C ALA A 187 -3.28 -17.69 -13.09
N GLN A 188 -3.62 -16.90 -12.07
CA GLN A 188 -4.45 -15.71 -12.22
C GLN A 188 -3.65 -14.46 -12.66
N PHE A 189 -2.42 -14.32 -12.16
CA PHE A 189 -1.52 -13.19 -12.41
C PHE A 189 -0.13 -13.70 -12.83
N PRO A 190 0.04 -14.11 -14.10
CA PRO A 190 1.26 -14.79 -14.56
C PRO A 190 2.56 -13.98 -14.42
N HIS A 191 2.47 -12.65 -14.46
CA HIS A 191 3.65 -11.78 -14.32
C HIS A 191 4.29 -11.90 -12.94
N LEU A 192 3.53 -12.26 -11.89
CA LEU A 192 4.05 -12.49 -10.54
C LEU A 192 4.96 -13.73 -10.45
N ALA A 193 5.00 -14.59 -11.47
CA ALA A 193 5.96 -15.69 -11.55
C ALA A 193 7.32 -15.26 -12.14
N GLN A 194 7.41 -14.08 -12.75
CA GLN A 194 8.63 -13.59 -13.41
C GLN A 194 9.53 -12.86 -12.40
N LEU A 195 10.19 -13.65 -11.55
CA LEU A 195 11.09 -13.12 -10.52
C LEU A 195 12.24 -12.32 -11.14
N ASP A 196 12.56 -11.19 -10.53
CA ASP A 196 13.62 -10.26 -10.91
C ASP A 196 13.51 -9.68 -12.34
N GLN A 197 12.31 -9.73 -12.92
CA GLN A 197 12.02 -9.12 -14.22
C GLN A 197 11.15 -7.88 -14.07
N ILE A 198 11.34 -6.92 -14.97
CA ILE A 198 10.47 -5.76 -15.13
C ILE A 198 9.70 -5.92 -16.43
N ALA A 199 8.36 -5.97 -16.34
CA ALA A 199 7.52 -5.89 -17.52
C ALA A 199 7.46 -4.43 -18.02
N PRO A 200 7.69 -4.17 -19.31
CA PRO A 200 7.59 -2.81 -19.84
C PRO A 200 6.15 -2.30 -19.75
N GLY A 201 5.97 -1.11 -19.18
CA GLY A 201 4.69 -0.42 -19.18
C GLY A 201 4.28 0.08 -20.58
N SER A 202 2.99 0.27 -20.79
CA SER A 202 2.44 0.75 -22.06
C SER A 202 2.41 2.28 -22.13
N VAL A 203 3.06 2.86 -23.14
CA VAL A 203 2.95 4.30 -23.42
C VAL A 203 1.50 4.70 -23.74
N ASP A 204 0.73 3.83 -24.37
CA ASP A 204 -0.66 4.11 -24.69
C ASP A 204 -1.55 4.17 -23.44
N ASP A 205 -1.23 3.41 -22.39
CA ASP A 205 -1.91 3.55 -21.10
C ASP A 205 -1.59 4.90 -20.44
N VAL A 206 -0.37 5.40 -20.56
CA VAL A 206 -0.02 6.76 -20.12
C VAL A 206 -0.77 7.82 -20.93
N LYS A 207 -0.91 7.65 -22.25
CA LYS A 207 -1.72 8.56 -23.09
C LYS A 207 -3.20 8.56 -22.66
N LYS A 208 -3.76 7.41 -22.26
CA LYS A 208 -5.13 7.34 -21.70
C LYS A 208 -5.23 8.20 -20.43
N LEU A 209 -4.27 8.12 -19.53
CA LEU A 209 -4.22 8.98 -18.34
C LEU A 209 -4.12 10.48 -18.71
N ALA A 210 -3.30 10.81 -19.70
CA ALA A 210 -3.13 12.19 -20.18
C ALA A 210 -4.42 12.80 -20.75
N SER A 211 -5.33 11.98 -21.27
CA SER A 211 -6.61 12.40 -21.84
C SER A 211 -7.64 12.85 -20.80
N ALA A 212 -7.46 12.50 -19.53
CA ALA A 212 -8.39 12.85 -18.47
C ALA A 212 -8.51 14.38 -18.30
N ALA A 213 -9.75 14.86 -18.05
CA ALA A 213 -10.01 16.27 -17.82
C ALA A 213 -9.48 16.70 -16.45
N ILE A 214 -8.70 17.79 -16.43
CA ILE A 214 -8.14 18.38 -15.21
C ILE A 214 -9.12 19.46 -14.72
N LYS A 215 -9.56 19.35 -13.47
CA LYS A 215 -10.53 20.29 -12.85
C LYS A 215 -9.90 21.16 -11.76
N THR A 216 -8.82 20.67 -11.15
CA THR A 216 -8.08 21.34 -10.08
C THR A 216 -7.30 22.51 -10.66
N THR A 217 -7.56 23.71 -10.14
CA THR A 217 -6.86 24.95 -10.52
C THR A 217 -5.66 25.25 -9.61
N ALA A 218 -5.76 24.88 -8.33
CA ALA A 218 -4.70 25.01 -7.35
C ALA A 218 -4.79 23.86 -6.33
N ALA A 219 -3.64 23.36 -5.88
CA ALA A 219 -3.53 22.34 -4.85
C ALA A 219 -2.27 22.55 -4.02
N THR A 220 -2.37 22.29 -2.73
CA THR A 220 -1.21 22.22 -1.82
C THR A 220 -0.85 20.75 -1.62
N TYR A 221 0.43 20.44 -1.80
CA TYR A 221 0.97 19.10 -1.56
C TYR A 221 1.72 19.10 -0.24
N THR A 222 1.52 18.04 0.54
CA THR A 222 2.25 17.78 1.78
C THR A 222 2.94 16.42 1.68
N SER A 223 4.07 16.27 2.38
CA SER A 223 4.69 14.95 2.50
C SER A 223 3.79 14.04 3.36
N PRO A 224 3.47 12.82 2.92
CA PRO A 224 2.82 11.83 3.77
C PRO A 224 3.80 11.25 4.80
N VAL A 225 5.10 11.45 4.60
CA VAL A 225 6.16 11.05 5.53
C VAL A 225 6.49 12.25 6.40
N ALA A 226 5.96 12.26 7.63
CA ALA A 226 6.26 13.29 8.62
C ALA A 226 7.63 13.07 9.30
N ASP A 227 7.98 11.80 9.51
CA ASP A 227 9.25 11.35 10.07
C ASP A 227 9.75 10.15 9.27
N PHE A 228 10.97 10.27 8.73
CA PHE A 228 11.59 9.24 7.90
C PHE A 228 11.92 7.96 8.70
N TYR A 229 12.24 8.10 9.98
CA TYR A 229 12.64 6.98 10.83
C TYR A 229 11.44 6.22 11.41
N LEU A 230 10.23 6.80 11.36
CA LEU A 230 9.03 6.28 12.04
C LEU A 230 7.89 5.97 11.05
N THR A 231 8.24 5.49 9.85
CA THR A 231 7.32 5.34 8.70
C THR A 231 6.35 4.16 8.76
N ASN A 232 6.61 3.16 9.60
CA ASN A 232 5.79 1.95 9.70
C ASN A 232 5.88 1.34 11.11
N PRO A 233 5.01 0.37 11.47
CA PRO A 233 4.95 -0.19 12.82
C PRO A 233 6.25 -0.83 13.31
N ILE A 234 7.02 -1.45 12.42
CA ILE A 234 8.32 -2.07 12.77
C ILE A 234 9.31 -0.97 13.15
N ALA A 235 9.40 0.08 12.34
CA ALA A 235 10.29 1.20 12.59
C ALA A 235 9.88 1.98 13.85
N ARG A 236 8.58 2.17 14.08
CA ARG A 236 8.05 2.82 15.30
C ARG A 236 8.28 2.02 16.57
N SER A 237 8.40 0.70 16.45
CA SER A 237 8.71 -0.19 17.56
C SER A 237 10.22 -0.37 17.79
N SER A 238 11.07 0.20 16.93
CA SER A 238 12.52 0.10 17.04
C SER A 238 13.09 1.20 17.94
N ALA A 239 13.80 0.80 19.00
CA ALA A 239 14.52 1.73 19.87
C ALA A 239 15.55 2.56 19.09
N THR A 240 16.31 1.93 18.19
CA THR A 240 17.30 2.62 17.35
C THR A 240 16.66 3.67 16.45
N MET A 241 15.52 3.37 15.82
CA MET A 241 14.84 4.36 14.98
C MET A 241 14.25 5.50 15.82
N GLY A 242 13.77 5.21 17.03
CA GLY A 242 13.36 6.23 18.00
C GLY A 242 14.49 7.19 18.36
N GLU A 243 15.70 6.68 18.60
CA GLU A 243 16.90 7.50 18.84
C GLU A 243 17.26 8.36 17.62
N CYS A 244 17.22 7.79 16.41
CA CYS A 244 17.47 8.53 15.17
C CYS A 244 16.45 9.67 14.96
N ALA A 245 15.17 9.41 15.22
CA ALA A 245 14.10 10.41 15.14
C ALA A 245 14.33 11.56 16.14
N ALA A 246 14.65 11.23 17.40
CA ALA A 246 14.93 12.21 18.43
C ALA A 246 16.15 13.09 18.08
N LEU A 247 17.23 12.48 17.58
CA LEU A 247 18.42 13.21 17.13
C LEU A 247 18.09 14.16 15.98
N GLN A 248 17.33 13.70 14.98
CA GLN A 248 16.91 14.54 13.86
C GLN A 248 16.05 15.72 14.32
N ALA A 249 15.12 15.49 15.25
CA ALA A 249 14.27 16.54 15.81
C ALA A 249 15.11 17.60 16.55
N GLY A 250 16.09 17.18 17.35
CA GLY A 250 17.02 18.09 18.04
C GLY A 250 17.86 18.93 17.07
N LEU A 251 18.34 18.34 15.97
CA LEU A 251 19.07 19.07 14.93
C LEU A 251 18.20 20.12 14.21
N ARG A 252 16.91 19.84 13.98
CA ARG A 252 15.97 20.81 13.39
C ARG A 252 15.71 21.97 14.35
N GLN A 253 15.42 21.68 15.61
CA GLN A 253 15.21 22.70 16.64
C GLN A 253 16.43 23.60 16.85
N ALA A 254 17.65 23.06 16.72
CA ALA A 254 18.87 23.84 16.83
C ALA A 254 19.18 24.71 15.59
N ALA A 255 18.50 24.45 14.46
CA ALA A 255 18.68 25.18 13.21
C ALA A 255 17.62 26.29 12.98
N GLU A 256 16.57 26.32 13.79
CA GLU A 256 15.51 27.34 13.83
C GLU A 256 15.86 28.48 14.81
#